data_AF-A0A6S6PCA1-F1
#
_entry.id   AF-A0A6S6PCA1-F1
#
_cell.length_a   1.000
_cell.length_b   1.000
_cell.length_c   1.000
_cell.angle_alpha   90.00
_cell.angle_beta   90.00
_cell.angle_gamma   90.00
#
_symmetry.space_group_name_H-M   'P 1'
#
loop_
_entity.id
_entity.type
_entity.pdbx_description
1 polymer ?
#
loop_
_entity_poly.entity_id
_entity_poly.type
_entity_poly.pdbx_seq_one_letter_code
_entity_poly.pdbx_strand_id
1 'polypeptide(L)'
;MLPSRSRLEGWNPDSLTFTGQAVTAGGDTVLEAIDRINNNVKIMPETKAWAGPAHDAASKMFDRAHGSTTAFRDSTSAIGDALTDGANTIGAARTALLSKADEVDCGPLNVSEGWVVLIDPGAQTAEEIAQLMDLVAIEQAAINDLLVAVDEADRRAADNVMAAARALGFVPPTSGGLPGMMTPGAQRPADDVPNPRDPLGLMQQATVRGEEMATTVRETSSGYNDEGHLEKTLVMQDGSKHVITEIAANPHNRIVDRTITEDHYDANGNLISWTSSTTTPSGYKKTIMNWADGTQYVVDEPPDGIRSGGFNLADGRHSALPPDSPILMTTVPERIGDVLTGLETHIGDGGKIPMLSMEAVGKVETGAKYGGPTLGVMSSMYDFLAAPTPADKCVSVFAGAFSLTGNALGGAGGAAAGSFVPIPGAVPVLAVGAGYAAGEWMKSIGTKVGTVLCGA
;
A
#
# COMPACT_ATOMS: atom_id res chain seq x y z
N MET A 1 -16.27 -3.22 1.59
CA MET A 1 -14.90 -3.19 1.04
C MET A 1 -14.28 -1.90 1.54
N LEU A 2 -13.05 -1.92 2.04
CA LEU A 2 -12.32 -0.71 2.41
C LEU A 2 -11.57 -0.18 1.17
N PRO A 3 -11.97 0.97 0.59
CA PRO A 3 -11.33 1.52 -0.62
C PRO A 3 -10.02 2.22 -0.31
N SER A 4 -9.10 2.30 -1.28
CA SER A 4 -8.01 3.30 -1.26
C SER A 4 -8.56 4.71 -1.41
N ARG A 5 -7.77 5.73 -1.07
CA ARG A 5 -8.16 7.14 -1.22
C ARG A 5 -8.57 7.46 -2.66
N SER A 6 -7.69 7.21 -3.62
CA SER A 6 -7.96 7.40 -5.05
C SER A 6 -9.20 6.64 -5.55
N ARG A 7 -9.44 5.41 -5.06
CA ARG A 7 -10.64 4.64 -5.42
C ARG A 7 -11.91 5.30 -4.87
N LEU A 8 -11.89 5.73 -3.61
CA LEU A 8 -13.03 6.40 -2.99
C LEU A 8 -13.33 7.76 -3.65
N GLU A 9 -12.32 8.51 -4.02
CA GLU A 9 -12.46 9.76 -4.80
C GLU A 9 -13.16 9.50 -6.14
N GLY A 10 -12.87 8.37 -6.78
CA GLY A 10 -13.53 7.95 -8.02
C GLY A 10 -14.97 7.44 -7.88
N TRP A 11 -15.46 7.19 -6.66
CA TRP A 11 -16.85 6.76 -6.46
C TRP A 11 -17.84 7.87 -6.81
N ASN A 12 -18.92 7.48 -7.50
CA ASN A 12 -20.04 8.35 -7.83
C ASN A 12 -21.36 7.79 -7.27
N PRO A 13 -21.64 7.96 -5.97
CA PRO A 13 -22.87 7.46 -5.34
C PRO A 13 -24.15 8.00 -5.98
N ASP A 14 -24.12 9.22 -6.52
CA ASP A 14 -25.29 9.87 -7.15
C ASP A 14 -25.82 9.09 -8.37
N SER A 15 -24.97 8.29 -9.02
CA SER A 15 -25.39 7.39 -10.09
C SER A 15 -26.42 6.35 -9.63
N LEU A 16 -26.40 5.97 -8.34
CA LEU A 16 -27.36 5.04 -7.75
C LEU A 16 -28.74 5.69 -7.58
N THR A 17 -28.82 6.98 -7.28
CA THR A 17 -30.09 7.73 -7.22
C THR A 17 -30.78 7.72 -8.58
N PHE A 18 -30.04 8.06 -9.65
CA PHE A 18 -30.59 8.02 -11.01
C PHE A 18 -31.05 6.60 -11.39
N THR A 19 -30.24 5.59 -11.06
CA THR A 19 -30.56 4.19 -11.33
C THR A 19 -31.80 3.74 -10.54
N GLY A 20 -31.91 4.13 -9.27
CA GLY A 20 -33.06 3.81 -8.43
C GLY A 20 -34.36 4.38 -8.99
N GLN A 21 -34.35 5.65 -9.41
CA GLN A 21 -35.49 6.28 -10.06
C GLN A 21 -35.89 5.58 -11.36
N ALA A 22 -34.90 5.19 -12.18
CA ALA A 22 -35.16 4.47 -13.43
C ALA A 22 -35.80 3.09 -13.19
N VAL A 23 -35.36 2.36 -12.16
CA VAL A 23 -35.93 1.06 -11.78
C VAL A 23 -37.38 1.22 -11.31
N THR A 24 -37.67 2.20 -10.44
CA THR A 24 -39.02 2.48 -9.96
C THR A 24 -39.95 2.85 -11.12
N ALA A 25 -39.53 3.78 -11.99
CA ALA A 25 -40.31 4.20 -13.14
C ALA A 25 -40.58 3.06 -14.14
N GLY A 26 -39.62 2.14 -14.29
CA GLY A 26 -39.80 0.92 -15.09
C GLY A 26 -40.90 0.03 -14.54
N GLY A 27 -40.93 -0.19 -13.22
CA GLY A 27 -42.00 -0.93 -12.54
C GLY A 27 -43.38 -0.32 -12.73
N ASP A 28 -43.50 1.00 -12.54
CA ASP A 28 -44.75 1.73 -12.72
C ASP A 28 -45.25 1.66 -14.17
N THR A 29 -44.36 1.80 -15.16
CA THR A 29 -44.72 1.70 -16.58
C THR A 29 -45.33 0.34 -16.94
N VAL A 30 -44.78 -0.75 -16.39
CA VAL A 30 -45.32 -2.10 -16.63
C VAL A 30 -46.71 -2.26 -15.99
N LEU A 31 -46.90 -1.73 -14.78
CA LEU A 31 -48.20 -1.73 -14.10
C LEU A 31 -49.23 -0.93 -14.90
N GLU A 32 -48.92 0.30 -15.30
CA GLU A 32 -49.82 1.14 -16.09
C GLU A 32 -50.26 0.47 -17.41
N ALA A 33 -49.35 -0.23 -18.08
CA ALA A 33 -49.67 -0.96 -19.30
C ALA A 33 -50.68 -2.10 -19.05
N ILE A 34 -50.49 -2.89 -17.99
CA ILE A 34 -51.39 -3.99 -17.63
C ILE A 34 -52.74 -3.44 -17.12
N ASP A 35 -52.73 -2.35 -16.35
CA ASP A 35 -53.92 -1.68 -15.84
C ASP A 35 -54.79 -1.19 -17.00
N ARG A 36 -54.18 -0.57 -18.01
CA ARG A 36 -54.88 -0.13 -19.21
C ARG A 36 -55.53 -1.30 -19.95
N ILE A 37 -54.84 -2.43 -20.09
CA ILE A 37 -55.42 -3.62 -20.75
C ILE A 37 -56.56 -4.20 -19.89
N ASN A 38 -56.36 -4.35 -18.59
CA ASN A 38 -57.36 -4.87 -17.66
C ASN A 38 -58.64 -4.03 -17.70
N ASN A 39 -58.49 -2.70 -17.63
CA ASN A 39 -59.61 -1.77 -17.71
C ASN A 39 -60.32 -1.83 -19.07
N ASN A 40 -59.57 -1.86 -20.17
CA ASN A 40 -60.14 -1.96 -21.52
C ASN A 40 -60.97 -3.24 -21.70
N VAL A 41 -60.49 -4.39 -21.21
CA VAL A 41 -61.23 -5.66 -21.27
C VAL A 41 -62.52 -5.58 -20.44
N LYS A 42 -62.48 -4.96 -19.26
CA LYS A 42 -63.65 -4.82 -18.38
C LYS A 42 -64.76 -3.94 -18.98
N ILE A 43 -64.43 -2.91 -19.77
CA ILE A 43 -65.43 -2.01 -20.38
C ILE A 43 -66.01 -2.50 -21.72
N MET A 44 -65.46 -3.56 -22.33
CA MET A 44 -65.94 -4.09 -23.63
C MET A 44 -67.42 -4.53 -23.66
N PRO A 45 -68.01 -5.06 -22.57
CA PRO A 45 -69.44 -5.34 -22.53
C PRO A 45 -70.29 -4.06 -22.65
N GLU A 46 -69.84 -2.95 -22.06
CA GLU A 46 -70.53 -1.65 -22.10
C GLU A 46 -70.51 -1.04 -23.51
N THR A 47 -69.44 -1.30 -24.28
CA THR A 47 -69.32 -0.88 -25.68
C THR A 47 -69.96 -1.86 -26.67
N LYS A 48 -70.61 -2.93 -26.19
CA LYS A 48 -71.21 -4.03 -26.99
C LYS A 48 -70.21 -4.73 -27.93
N ALA A 49 -68.91 -4.63 -27.65
CA ALA A 49 -67.87 -5.19 -28.51
C ALA A 49 -67.65 -6.70 -28.25
N TRP A 50 -67.71 -7.12 -26.98
CA TRP A 50 -67.48 -8.51 -26.56
C TRP A 50 -68.04 -8.78 -25.16
N ALA A 51 -68.73 -9.92 -24.97
CA ALA A 51 -69.30 -10.35 -23.69
C ALA A 51 -69.48 -11.89 -23.64
N GLY A 52 -69.71 -12.45 -22.44
CA GLY A 52 -69.99 -13.88 -22.20
C GLY A 52 -68.85 -14.64 -21.53
N PRO A 53 -68.93 -15.99 -21.41
CA PRO A 53 -67.98 -16.78 -20.61
C PRO A 53 -66.50 -16.61 -21.01
N ALA A 54 -66.21 -16.38 -22.29
CA ALA A 54 -64.86 -16.12 -22.76
C ALA A 54 -64.33 -14.75 -22.30
N HIS A 55 -65.20 -13.73 -22.26
CA HIS A 55 -64.88 -12.41 -21.72
C HIS A 55 -64.66 -12.46 -20.21
N ASP A 56 -65.48 -13.20 -19.46
CA ASP A 56 -65.30 -13.41 -18.02
C ASP A 56 -63.96 -14.08 -17.71
N ALA A 57 -63.58 -15.08 -18.52
CA ALA A 57 -62.31 -15.77 -18.38
C ALA A 57 -61.11 -14.84 -18.65
N ALA A 58 -61.19 -14.00 -19.67
CA ALA A 58 -60.16 -13.01 -19.99
C ALA A 58 -60.05 -11.93 -18.91
N SER A 59 -61.18 -11.40 -18.42
CA SER A 59 -61.19 -10.43 -17.31
C SER A 59 -60.50 -11.01 -16.07
N LYS A 60 -60.84 -12.25 -15.67
CA LYS A 60 -60.18 -12.94 -14.55
C LYS A 60 -58.68 -13.17 -14.80
N MET A 61 -58.27 -13.40 -16.04
CA MET A 61 -56.85 -13.54 -16.38
C MET A 61 -56.11 -12.21 -16.18
N PHE A 62 -56.67 -11.09 -16.65
CA PHE A 62 -56.06 -9.78 -16.48
C PHE A 62 -56.10 -9.27 -15.04
N ASP A 63 -57.07 -9.67 -14.23
CA ASP A 63 -57.03 -9.44 -12.78
C ASP A 63 -55.84 -10.13 -12.10
N ARG A 64 -55.54 -11.38 -12.48
CA ARG A 64 -54.35 -12.08 -11.98
C ARG A 64 -53.05 -11.45 -12.49
N ALA A 65 -53.04 -11.03 -13.75
CA ALA A 65 -51.90 -10.32 -14.33
C ALA A 65 -51.64 -9.00 -13.57
N HIS A 66 -52.68 -8.20 -13.36
CA HIS A 66 -52.63 -6.97 -12.57
C HIS A 66 -52.04 -7.23 -11.18
N GLY A 67 -52.57 -8.19 -10.42
CA GLY A 67 -52.02 -8.52 -9.09
C GLY A 67 -50.55 -8.96 -9.11
N SER A 68 -50.13 -9.71 -10.14
CA SER A 68 -48.71 -10.10 -10.30
C SER A 68 -47.83 -8.89 -10.64
N THR A 69 -48.33 -7.99 -11.47
CA THR A 69 -47.61 -6.77 -11.86
C THR A 69 -47.53 -5.75 -10.73
N THR A 70 -48.53 -5.67 -9.85
CA THR A 70 -48.46 -4.87 -8.62
C THR A 70 -47.31 -5.36 -7.73
N ALA A 71 -47.21 -6.68 -7.49
CA ALA A 71 -46.12 -7.26 -6.72
C ALA A 71 -44.74 -7.02 -7.36
N PHE A 72 -44.66 -7.07 -8.69
CA PHE A 72 -43.45 -6.71 -9.44
C PHE A 72 -43.08 -5.24 -9.22
N ARG A 73 -44.03 -4.32 -9.37
CA ARG A 73 -43.85 -2.88 -9.17
C ARG A 73 -43.40 -2.56 -7.74
N ASP A 74 -44.00 -3.18 -6.74
CA ASP A 74 -43.61 -2.99 -5.34
C ASP A 74 -42.17 -3.47 -5.08
N SER A 75 -41.78 -4.58 -5.72
CA SER A 75 -40.40 -5.09 -5.63
C SER A 75 -39.40 -4.14 -6.32
N THR A 76 -39.73 -3.63 -7.51
CA THR A 76 -38.88 -2.64 -8.19
C THR A 76 -38.78 -1.33 -7.42
N SER A 77 -39.87 -0.88 -6.77
CA SER A 77 -39.85 0.29 -5.88
C SER A 77 -38.90 0.06 -4.71
N ALA A 78 -38.98 -1.10 -4.04
CA ALA A 78 -38.09 -1.42 -2.93
C ALA A 78 -36.61 -1.48 -3.35
N ILE A 79 -36.31 -1.96 -4.55
CA ILE A 79 -34.95 -1.91 -5.13
C ILE A 79 -34.53 -0.46 -5.39
N GLY A 80 -35.41 0.35 -5.98
CA GLY A 80 -35.16 1.76 -6.26
C GLY A 80 -34.90 2.58 -5.00
N ASP A 81 -35.66 2.34 -3.94
CA ASP A 81 -35.49 2.95 -2.63
C ASP A 81 -34.15 2.52 -2.01
N ALA A 82 -33.82 1.23 -2.04
CA ALA A 82 -32.54 0.72 -1.53
C ALA A 82 -31.32 1.34 -2.25
N LEU A 83 -31.40 1.54 -3.56
CA LEU A 83 -30.35 2.20 -4.34
C LEU A 83 -30.22 3.69 -3.97
N THR A 84 -31.36 4.38 -3.81
CA THR A 84 -31.39 5.81 -3.46
C THR A 84 -30.87 6.04 -2.04
N ASP A 85 -31.28 5.22 -1.07
CA ASP A 85 -30.79 5.25 0.30
C ASP A 85 -29.30 4.90 0.37
N GLY A 86 -28.87 3.93 -0.45
CA GLY A 86 -27.46 3.60 -0.64
C GLY A 86 -26.65 4.80 -1.14
N ALA A 87 -27.14 5.50 -2.16
CA ALA A 87 -26.53 6.72 -2.69
C ALA A 87 -26.28 7.76 -1.59
N ASN A 88 -27.31 8.04 -0.81
CA ASN A 88 -27.28 9.04 0.27
C ASN A 88 -26.30 8.66 1.38
N THR A 89 -26.38 7.41 1.86
CA THR A 89 -25.55 6.95 2.97
C THR A 89 -24.08 6.79 2.60
N ILE A 90 -23.78 6.24 1.41
CA ILE A 90 -22.42 6.15 0.89
C ILE A 90 -21.87 7.55 0.59
N GLY A 91 -22.66 8.42 -0.03
CA GLY A 91 -22.27 9.80 -0.33
C GLY A 91 -21.92 10.61 0.92
N ALA A 92 -22.71 10.49 1.98
CA ALA A 92 -22.43 11.13 3.27
C ALA A 92 -21.15 10.59 3.92
N ALA A 93 -20.98 9.27 3.99
CA ALA A 93 -19.78 8.66 4.58
C ALA A 93 -18.51 9.00 3.80
N ARG A 94 -18.58 8.94 2.46
CA ARG A 94 -17.51 9.36 1.55
C ARG A 94 -17.11 10.81 1.80
N THR A 95 -18.08 11.71 1.86
CA THR A 95 -17.82 13.14 2.06
C THR A 95 -17.15 13.39 3.41
N ALA A 96 -17.66 12.76 4.48
CA ALA A 96 -17.08 12.91 5.81
C ALA A 96 -15.61 12.45 5.86
N LEU A 97 -15.29 11.29 5.29
CA LEU A 97 -13.92 10.77 5.26
C LEU A 97 -12.99 11.66 4.42
N LEU A 98 -13.40 12.03 3.20
CA LEU A 98 -12.57 12.87 2.32
C LEU A 98 -12.36 14.26 2.91
N SER A 99 -13.40 14.91 3.44
CA SER A 99 -13.25 16.21 4.10
C SER A 99 -12.34 16.13 5.32
N LYS A 100 -12.39 15.02 6.09
CA LYS A 100 -11.47 14.84 7.22
C LYS A 100 -10.03 14.65 6.76
N ALA A 101 -9.80 13.90 5.68
CA ALA A 101 -8.48 13.78 5.09
C ALA A 101 -7.95 15.13 4.59
N ASP A 102 -8.78 15.92 3.91
CA ASP A 102 -8.43 17.27 3.45
C ASP A 102 -8.12 18.22 4.63
N GLU A 103 -8.82 18.11 5.75
CA GLU A 103 -8.51 18.86 6.98
C GLU A 103 -7.13 18.49 7.55
N VAL A 104 -6.81 17.19 7.56
CA VAL A 104 -5.50 16.69 8.03
C VAL A 104 -4.39 17.18 7.10
N ASP A 105 -4.58 17.05 5.78
CA ASP A 105 -3.61 17.47 4.75
C ASP A 105 -3.37 18.99 4.71
N CYS A 106 -4.29 19.80 5.25
CA CYS A 106 -4.08 21.24 5.40
C CYS A 106 -3.15 21.61 6.59
N GLY A 107 -2.83 20.64 7.44
CA GLY A 107 -2.06 20.79 8.66
C GLY A 107 -0.58 20.42 8.50
N PRO A 108 0.08 19.97 9.59
CA PRO A 108 1.45 19.45 9.57
C PRO A 108 1.53 17.93 9.31
N LEU A 109 0.42 17.32 8.88
CA LEU A 109 0.25 15.88 8.67
C LEU A 109 -0.35 15.66 7.29
N ASN A 110 -0.23 14.45 6.77
CA ASN A 110 -0.92 14.03 5.54
C ASN A 110 -1.56 12.65 5.68
N VAL A 111 -2.52 12.35 4.81
CA VAL A 111 -3.19 11.05 4.72
C VAL A 111 -2.79 10.34 3.43
N SER A 112 -2.10 9.20 3.58
CA SER A 112 -1.68 8.34 2.47
C SER A 112 -2.85 7.66 1.73
N GLU A 113 -2.56 7.04 0.57
CA GLU A 113 -3.51 6.23 -0.20
C GLU A 113 -4.16 5.10 0.61
N GLY A 114 -3.47 4.59 1.62
CA GLY A 114 -3.94 3.54 2.54
C GLY A 114 -4.64 4.04 3.79
N TRP A 115 -4.98 5.32 3.84
CA TRP A 115 -5.57 5.99 5.02
C TRP A 115 -4.70 5.95 6.28
N VAL A 116 -3.38 5.87 6.09
CA VAL A 116 -2.41 6.05 7.19
C VAL A 116 -2.10 7.53 7.31
N VAL A 117 -2.23 8.07 8.52
CA VAL A 117 -1.83 9.44 8.86
C VAL A 117 -0.33 9.47 9.13
N LEU A 118 0.35 10.38 8.43
CA LEU A 118 1.80 10.54 8.39
C LEU A 118 2.17 11.98 8.79
N ILE A 119 3.40 12.17 9.28
CA ILE A 119 3.94 13.50 9.55
C ILE A 119 4.48 14.07 8.25
N ASP A 120 4.19 15.35 7.97
CA ASP A 120 4.76 15.98 6.78
C ASP A 120 6.28 16.08 6.86
N PRO A 121 6.97 15.87 5.73
CA PRO A 121 8.41 16.02 5.65
C PRO A 121 8.81 17.46 5.93
N GLY A 122 9.74 17.67 6.87
CA GLY A 122 10.20 19.02 7.22
C GLY A 122 11.26 19.06 8.31
N ALA A 123 11.75 20.27 8.60
CA ALA A 123 12.68 20.50 9.68
C ALA A 123 11.93 20.47 11.01
N GLN A 124 12.15 19.41 11.77
CA GLN A 124 11.48 19.16 13.05
C GLN A 124 12.49 18.71 14.11
N THR A 125 12.37 19.28 15.30
CA THR A 125 13.03 18.79 16.51
C THR A 125 12.44 17.47 16.97
N ALA A 126 13.15 16.75 17.85
CA ALA A 126 12.64 15.49 18.40
C ALA A 126 11.38 15.73 19.24
N GLU A 127 11.32 16.87 19.95
CA GLU A 127 10.17 17.29 20.75
C GLU A 127 8.95 17.62 19.88
N GLU A 128 9.15 18.27 18.73
CA GLU A 128 8.07 18.54 17.76
C GLU A 128 7.55 17.24 17.14
N ILE A 129 8.42 16.29 16.78
CA ILE A 129 7.98 14.98 16.28
C ILE A 129 7.15 14.25 17.35
N ALA A 130 7.56 14.28 18.62
CA ALA A 130 6.79 13.64 19.68
C ALA A 130 5.38 14.25 19.82
N GLN A 131 5.25 15.58 19.73
CA GLN A 131 3.95 16.26 19.74
C GLN A 131 3.11 15.92 18.51
N LEU A 132 3.74 15.85 17.33
CA LEU A 132 3.07 15.46 16.09
C LEU A 132 2.61 14.00 16.14
N MET A 133 3.34 13.11 16.81
CA MET A 133 2.93 11.71 16.99
C MET A 133 1.68 11.56 17.87
N ASP A 134 1.52 12.41 18.88
CA ASP A 134 0.28 12.46 19.67
C ASP A 134 -0.90 12.91 18.79
N LEU A 135 -0.69 13.92 17.93
CA LEU A 135 -1.70 14.36 16.97
C LEU A 135 -2.03 13.28 15.93
N VAL A 136 -1.01 12.61 15.38
CA VAL A 136 -1.18 11.48 14.45
C VAL A 136 -2.07 10.40 15.06
N ALA A 137 -1.90 10.07 16.33
CA ALA A 137 -2.71 9.05 16.99
C ALA A 137 -4.20 9.45 17.05
N ILE A 138 -4.48 10.72 17.35
CA ILE A 138 -5.84 11.29 17.38
C ILE A 138 -6.45 11.27 15.97
N GLU A 139 -5.72 11.78 14.99
CA GLU A 139 -6.21 11.89 13.62
C GLU A 139 -6.38 10.51 12.94
N GLN A 140 -5.46 9.57 13.20
CA GLN A 140 -5.58 8.19 12.71
C GLN A 140 -6.84 7.51 13.24
N ALA A 141 -7.20 7.72 14.52
CA ALA A 141 -8.41 7.16 15.09
C ALA A 141 -9.66 7.72 14.39
N ALA A 142 -9.71 9.04 14.17
CA ALA A 142 -10.82 9.69 13.46
C ALA A 142 -10.96 9.19 12.00
N ILE A 143 -9.84 9.08 11.27
CA ILE A 143 -9.82 8.53 9.91
C ILE A 143 -10.29 7.07 9.90
N ASN A 144 -9.82 6.25 10.84
CA ASN A 144 -10.21 4.84 10.94
C ASN A 144 -11.72 4.68 11.19
N ASP A 145 -12.31 5.47 12.08
CA ASP A 145 -13.76 5.45 12.35
C ASP A 145 -14.59 5.82 11.12
N LEU A 146 -14.13 6.82 10.35
CA LEU A 146 -14.80 7.26 9.13
C LEU A 146 -14.65 6.23 7.99
N LEU A 147 -13.49 5.58 7.87
CA LEU A 147 -13.26 4.49 6.91
C LEU A 147 -14.15 3.26 7.21
N VAL A 148 -14.30 2.93 8.50
CA VAL A 148 -15.24 1.92 9.00
C VAL A 148 -16.68 2.25 8.60
N ALA A 149 -17.08 3.51 8.71
CA ALA A 149 -18.42 3.98 8.33
C ALA A 149 -18.68 3.88 6.81
N VAL A 150 -17.67 4.13 5.97
CA VAL A 150 -17.75 3.93 4.51
C VAL A 150 -18.02 2.47 4.19
N ASP A 151 -17.26 1.54 4.77
CA ASP A 151 -17.46 0.10 4.57
C ASP A 151 -18.84 -0.38 5.05
N GLU A 152 -19.35 0.17 6.16
CA GLU A 152 -20.69 -0.14 6.64
C GLU A 152 -21.79 0.40 5.74
N ALA A 153 -21.63 1.62 5.21
CA ALA A 153 -22.57 2.21 4.26
C ALA A 153 -22.65 1.39 2.97
N ASP A 154 -21.51 1.04 2.38
CA ASP A 154 -21.40 0.19 1.19
C ASP A 154 -22.04 -1.19 1.43
N ARG A 155 -21.65 -1.87 2.52
CA ARG A 155 -22.18 -3.20 2.86
C ARG A 155 -23.69 -3.19 3.06
N ARG A 156 -24.21 -2.20 3.79
CA ARG A 156 -25.65 -2.07 4.05
C ARG A 156 -26.43 -1.78 2.77
N ALA A 157 -25.90 -0.93 1.87
CA ALA A 157 -26.53 -0.69 0.58
C ALA A 157 -26.64 -1.98 -0.24
N ALA A 158 -25.56 -2.75 -0.33
CA ALA A 158 -25.56 -4.04 -1.02
C ALA A 158 -26.55 -5.04 -0.38
N ASP A 159 -26.57 -5.14 0.94
CA ASP A 159 -27.48 -6.04 1.67
C ASP A 159 -28.96 -5.65 1.47
N ASN A 160 -29.28 -4.34 1.47
CA ASN A 160 -30.63 -3.83 1.21
C ASN A 160 -31.10 -4.14 -0.23
N VAL A 161 -30.25 -3.93 -1.23
CA VAL A 161 -30.56 -4.26 -2.63
C VAL A 161 -30.80 -5.77 -2.80
N MET A 162 -29.93 -6.60 -2.22
CA MET A 162 -30.12 -8.05 -2.25
C MET A 162 -31.40 -8.49 -1.53
N ALA A 163 -31.73 -7.87 -0.39
CA ALA A 163 -32.95 -8.16 0.36
C ALA A 163 -34.20 -7.82 -0.46
N ALA A 164 -34.23 -6.65 -1.11
CA ALA A 164 -35.33 -6.25 -1.98
C ALA A 164 -35.48 -7.17 -3.20
N ALA A 165 -34.37 -7.60 -3.79
CA ALA A 165 -34.37 -8.49 -4.96
C ALA A 165 -34.87 -9.92 -4.67
N ARG A 166 -34.81 -10.38 -3.41
CA ARG A 166 -35.32 -11.72 -3.03
C ARG A 166 -36.81 -11.90 -3.33
N ALA A 167 -37.61 -10.83 -3.27
CA ALA A 167 -39.02 -10.86 -3.64
C ALA A 167 -39.24 -11.23 -5.12
N LEU A 168 -38.25 -10.96 -5.98
CA LEU A 168 -38.23 -11.34 -7.40
C LEU A 168 -37.60 -12.72 -7.65
N GLY A 169 -37.29 -13.47 -6.60
CA GLY A 169 -36.64 -14.78 -6.71
C GLY A 169 -35.12 -14.71 -6.86
N PHE A 170 -34.49 -13.55 -6.60
CA PHE A 170 -33.04 -13.46 -6.56
C PHE A 170 -32.48 -14.33 -5.43
N VAL A 171 -31.54 -15.22 -5.78
CA VAL A 171 -30.77 -16.02 -4.83
C VAL A 171 -29.32 -15.60 -4.96
N PRO A 172 -28.69 -15.07 -3.89
CA PRO A 172 -27.29 -14.69 -3.96
C PRO A 172 -26.43 -15.93 -4.25
N PRO A 173 -25.38 -15.81 -5.09
CA PRO A 173 -24.48 -16.91 -5.35
C PRO A 173 -23.79 -17.36 -4.06
N THR A 174 -23.50 -18.66 -3.95
CA THR A 174 -22.79 -19.21 -2.80
C THR A 174 -21.39 -18.60 -2.71
N SER A 175 -21.12 -17.82 -1.68
CA SER A 175 -19.85 -17.10 -1.49
C SER A 175 -18.74 -17.94 -0.83
N GLY A 176 -19.08 -19.12 -0.29
CA GLY A 176 -18.15 -20.00 0.42
C GLY A 176 -17.72 -21.24 -0.37
N GLY A 177 -16.51 -21.73 -0.09
CA GLY A 177 -15.94 -22.96 -0.64
C GLY A 177 -15.46 -22.85 -2.10
N LEU A 178 -14.95 -23.97 -2.62
CA LEU A 178 -14.49 -24.09 -4.03
C LEU A 178 -15.52 -23.60 -5.06
N PRO A 179 -16.83 -23.88 -4.94
CA PRO A 179 -17.83 -23.40 -5.89
C PRO A 179 -17.95 -21.87 -5.94
N GLY A 180 -17.87 -21.19 -4.79
CA GLY A 180 -17.86 -19.72 -4.71
C GLY A 180 -16.56 -19.11 -5.22
N MET A 181 -15.43 -19.80 -5.02
CA MET A 181 -14.12 -19.37 -5.54
C MET A 181 -14.01 -19.52 -7.06
N MET A 182 -14.72 -20.48 -7.66
CA MET A 182 -14.73 -20.72 -9.10
C MET A 182 -15.82 -19.94 -9.86
N THR A 183 -16.64 -19.14 -9.17
CA THR A 183 -17.69 -18.32 -9.80
C THR A 183 -17.21 -16.86 -9.88
N PRO A 184 -16.82 -16.36 -11.06
CA PRO A 184 -16.40 -14.96 -11.21
C PRO A 184 -17.48 -13.99 -10.73
N GLY A 185 -17.11 -13.05 -9.87
CA GLY A 185 -18.04 -12.06 -9.29
C GLY A 185 -18.93 -12.56 -8.15
N ALA A 186 -18.81 -13.82 -7.72
CA ALA A 186 -19.54 -14.34 -6.56
C ALA A 186 -18.89 -13.98 -5.22
N GLN A 187 -17.59 -13.70 -5.22
CA GLN A 187 -16.87 -13.23 -4.03
C GLN A 187 -17.02 -11.72 -3.89
N ARG A 188 -17.18 -11.27 -2.64
CA ARG A 188 -17.10 -9.85 -2.33
C ARG A 188 -15.69 -9.35 -2.70
N PRO A 189 -15.57 -8.13 -3.23
CA PRO A 189 -14.26 -7.50 -3.40
C PRO A 189 -13.48 -7.53 -2.09
N ALA A 190 -12.19 -7.85 -2.17
CA ALA A 190 -11.28 -7.74 -1.04
C ALA A 190 -11.03 -6.26 -0.71
N ASP A 191 -10.62 -6.00 0.53
CA ASP A 191 -10.23 -4.66 0.96
C ASP A 191 -8.95 -4.21 0.22
N ASP A 192 -8.91 -2.94 -0.19
CA ASP A 192 -7.73 -2.35 -0.84
C ASP A 192 -6.68 -1.85 0.15
N VAL A 193 -7.11 -1.64 1.40
CA VAL A 193 -6.33 -1.00 2.46
C VAL A 193 -6.42 -1.82 3.74
N PRO A 194 -5.46 -1.64 4.68
CA PRO A 194 -5.49 -2.33 5.96
C PRO A 194 -6.80 -2.11 6.72
N ASN A 195 -7.37 -3.18 7.26
CA ASN A 195 -8.63 -3.10 8.00
C ASN A 195 -8.38 -2.63 9.45
N PRO A 196 -8.87 -1.45 9.86
CA PRO A 196 -8.61 -0.92 11.19
C PRO A 196 -9.37 -1.66 12.29
N ARG A 197 -10.31 -2.54 11.95
CA ARG A 197 -11.01 -3.41 12.92
C ARG A 197 -10.18 -4.62 13.33
N ASP A 198 -9.18 -4.98 12.52
CA ASP A 198 -8.36 -6.17 12.71
C ASP A 198 -6.98 -5.80 13.24
N PRO A 199 -6.44 -6.54 14.23
CA PRO A 199 -5.10 -6.27 14.77
C PRO A 199 -4.00 -6.24 13.71
N LEU A 200 -4.11 -7.10 12.69
CA LEU A 200 -3.16 -7.13 11.57
C LEU A 200 -3.23 -5.86 10.73
N GLY A 201 -4.41 -5.30 10.48
CA GLY A 201 -4.54 -4.06 9.74
C GLY A 201 -3.98 -2.87 10.50
N LEU A 202 -4.20 -2.80 11.82
CA LEU A 202 -3.56 -1.79 12.68
C LEU A 202 -2.03 -1.90 12.67
N MET A 203 -1.48 -3.12 12.68
CA MET A 203 -0.04 -3.35 12.56
C MET A 203 0.50 -2.91 11.19
N GLN A 204 -0.22 -3.17 10.10
CA GLN A 204 0.16 -2.70 8.76
C GLN A 204 0.18 -1.16 8.68
N GLN A 205 -0.82 -0.48 9.26
CA GLN A 205 -0.83 0.99 9.33
C GLN A 205 0.38 1.53 10.12
N ALA A 206 0.71 0.90 11.26
CA ALA A 206 1.88 1.28 12.06
C ALA A 206 3.21 1.04 11.32
N THR A 207 3.28 -0.03 10.53
CA THR A 207 4.47 -0.36 9.72
C THR A 207 4.70 0.70 8.65
N VAL A 208 3.67 1.04 7.88
CA VAL A 208 3.73 2.10 6.85
C VAL A 208 4.22 3.42 7.45
N ARG A 209 3.70 3.78 8.63
CA ARG A 209 4.14 5.01 9.32
C ARG A 209 5.59 4.91 9.80
N GLY A 210 5.99 3.79 10.38
CA GLY A 210 7.36 3.56 10.83
C GLY A 210 8.36 3.66 9.68
N GLU A 211 8.03 3.07 8.53
CA GLU A 211 8.85 3.13 7.30
C GLU A 211 8.96 4.57 6.77
N GLU A 212 7.86 5.32 6.75
CA GLU A 212 7.87 6.72 6.34
C GLU A 212 8.77 7.56 7.25
N MET A 213 8.63 7.39 8.57
CA MET A 213 9.43 8.14 9.54
C MET A 213 10.90 7.75 9.56
N ALA A 214 11.22 6.48 9.33
CA ALA A 214 12.59 5.96 9.29
C ALA A 214 13.34 6.35 8.01
N THR A 215 12.62 6.79 6.98
CA THR A 215 13.24 7.24 5.72
C THR A 215 13.20 8.76 5.55
N THR A 216 12.32 9.47 6.27
CA THR A 216 12.19 10.92 6.13
C THR A 216 13.19 11.67 6.99
N VAL A 217 14.07 12.46 6.36
CA VAL A 217 15.11 13.24 7.03
C VAL A 217 14.50 14.45 7.73
N ARG A 218 14.61 14.55 9.06
CA ARG A 218 14.19 15.74 9.81
C ARG A 218 15.33 16.74 10.03
N GLU A 219 16.57 16.26 10.07
CA GLU A 219 17.74 17.08 10.33
C GLU A 219 18.95 16.60 9.52
N THR A 220 19.72 17.53 8.99
CA THR A 220 20.97 17.26 8.31
C THR A 220 22.07 18.12 8.93
N SER A 221 23.19 17.52 9.26
CA SER A 221 24.40 18.22 9.68
C SER A 221 25.59 17.81 8.81
N SER A 222 26.53 18.72 8.60
CA SER A 222 27.74 18.47 7.82
C SER A 222 28.92 19.22 8.42
N GLY A 223 30.07 18.56 8.52
CA GLY A 223 31.26 19.12 9.13
C GLY A 223 32.46 18.22 8.98
N TYR A 224 33.57 18.58 9.61
CA TYR A 224 34.71 17.68 9.77
C TYR A 224 34.62 17.00 11.13
N ASN A 225 34.80 15.69 11.18
CA ASN A 225 34.88 14.95 12.43
C ASN A 225 36.23 15.20 13.14
N ASP A 226 36.39 14.65 14.34
CA ASP A 226 37.61 14.82 15.16
C ASP A 226 38.90 14.32 14.46
N GLU A 227 38.75 13.45 13.47
CA GLU A 227 39.83 12.89 12.66
C GLU A 227 40.13 13.73 11.40
N GLY A 228 39.36 14.80 11.17
CA GLY A 228 39.49 15.70 10.03
C GLY A 228 38.88 15.14 8.73
N HIS A 229 38.01 14.15 8.83
CA HIS A 229 37.25 13.61 7.70
C HIS A 229 35.91 14.33 7.53
N LEU A 230 35.49 14.53 6.28
CA LEU A 230 34.20 15.16 6.00
C LEU A 230 33.09 14.19 6.40
N GLU A 231 32.18 14.63 7.26
CA GLU A 231 31.08 13.84 7.79
C GLU A 231 29.76 14.57 7.54
N LYS A 232 28.77 13.82 7.05
CA LYS A 232 27.38 14.26 6.91
C LYS A 232 26.49 13.31 7.71
N THR A 233 25.75 13.85 8.66
CA THR A 233 24.77 13.09 9.44
C THR A 233 23.37 13.46 8.99
N LEU A 234 22.57 12.44 8.68
CA LEU A 234 21.15 12.54 8.41
C LEU A 234 20.41 11.94 9.60
N VAL A 235 19.54 12.71 10.26
CA VAL A 235 18.68 12.22 11.33
C VAL A 235 17.25 12.14 10.80
N MET A 236 16.63 10.98 10.98
CA MET A 236 15.29 10.68 10.49
C MET A 236 14.22 11.08 11.50
N GLN A 237 12.96 11.12 11.05
CA GLN A 237 11.81 11.44 11.90
C GLN A 237 11.64 10.45 13.05
N ASP A 238 11.95 9.16 12.87
CA ASP A 238 11.90 8.16 13.95
C ASP A 238 13.08 8.26 14.94
N GLY A 239 14.06 9.12 14.67
CA GLY A 239 15.26 9.31 15.47
C GLY A 239 16.44 8.42 15.07
N SER A 240 16.26 7.50 14.12
CA SER A 240 17.39 6.80 13.47
C SER A 240 18.29 7.79 12.75
N LYS A 241 19.53 7.39 12.46
CA LYS A 241 20.48 8.26 11.78
C LYS A 241 21.40 7.50 10.84
N HIS A 242 21.79 8.17 9.76
CA HIS A 242 22.84 7.74 8.87
C HIS A 242 24.02 8.69 9.02
N VAL A 243 25.20 8.16 9.33
CA VAL A 243 26.45 8.91 9.44
C VAL A 243 27.31 8.54 8.23
N ILE A 244 27.45 9.48 7.30
CA ILE A 244 28.21 9.29 6.08
C ILE A 244 29.55 10.02 6.20
N THR A 245 30.65 9.30 6.09
CA THR A 245 32.01 9.83 6.28
C THR A 245 32.83 9.63 5.02
N GLU A 246 33.44 10.71 4.52
CA GLU A 246 34.44 10.67 3.46
C GLU A 246 35.85 10.77 4.04
N ILE A 247 36.58 9.67 3.90
CA ILE A 247 38.00 9.54 4.20
C ILE A 247 38.75 9.81 2.89
N ALA A 248 39.18 11.06 2.70
CA ALA A 248 39.98 11.46 1.55
C ALA A 248 41.39 10.84 1.60
N ALA A 249 41.93 10.49 0.43
CA ALA A 249 43.32 10.05 0.32
C ALA A 249 44.27 11.17 0.79
N ASN A 250 45.07 10.87 1.82
CA ASN A 250 46.03 11.80 2.39
C ASN A 250 47.41 11.11 2.51
N PRO A 251 48.31 11.34 1.53
CA PRO A 251 49.66 10.77 1.54
C PRO A 251 50.49 11.18 2.77
N HIS A 252 50.20 12.34 3.37
CA HIS A 252 50.90 12.82 4.57
C HIS A 252 50.57 11.97 5.80
N ASN A 253 49.33 11.48 5.89
CA ASN A 253 48.83 10.62 6.97
C ASN A 253 48.86 9.12 6.60
N ARG A 254 49.52 8.76 5.51
CA ARG A 254 49.58 7.37 4.97
C ARG A 254 48.22 6.77 4.61
N ILE A 255 47.21 7.60 4.36
CA ILE A 255 45.92 7.18 3.81
C ILE A 255 46.06 7.23 2.30
N VAL A 256 46.10 6.07 1.65
CA VAL A 256 46.39 5.95 0.22
C VAL A 256 45.11 5.87 -0.62
N ASP A 257 44.05 5.32 -0.04
CA ASP A 257 42.78 5.08 -0.72
C ASP A 257 41.73 6.11 -0.30
N ARG A 258 40.82 6.45 -1.22
CA ARG A 258 39.62 7.21 -0.89
C ARG A 258 38.56 6.23 -0.44
N THR A 259 38.00 6.43 0.75
CA THR A 259 36.93 5.58 1.28
C THR A 259 35.75 6.44 1.70
N ILE A 260 34.54 6.03 1.32
CA ILE A 260 33.30 6.64 1.81
C ILE A 260 32.57 5.56 2.58
N THR A 261 32.21 5.86 3.83
CA THR A 261 31.46 4.94 4.69
C THR A 261 30.10 5.53 5.01
N GLU A 262 29.13 4.66 5.24
CA GLU A 262 27.88 4.98 5.88
C GLU A 262 27.66 4.02 7.04
N ASP A 263 27.39 4.56 8.22
CA ASP A 263 26.87 3.81 9.35
C ASP A 263 25.42 4.20 9.59
N HIS A 264 24.52 3.22 9.60
CA HIS A 264 23.10 3.40 9.86
C HIS A 264 22.78 2.90 11.28
N TYR A 265 22.26 3.79 12.13
CA TYR A 265 21.93 3.53 13.53
C TYR A 265 20.43 3.62 13.78
N ASP A 266 19.90 2.75 14.63
CA ASP A 266 18.54 2.88 15.16
C ASP A 266 18.42 4.09 16.10
N ALA A 267 17.18 4.43 16.48
CA ALA A 267 16.91 5.54 17.40
C ALA A 267 17.54 5.38 18.80
N ASN A 268 17.96 4.16 19.17
CA ASN A 268 18.67 3.87 20.42
C ASN A 268 20.20 3.95 20.27
N GLY A 269 20.71 4.18 19.05
CA GLY A 269 22.13 4.23 18.74
C GLY A 269 22.78 2.86 18.47
N ASN A 270 21.99 1.80 18.25
CA ASN A 270 22.54 0.52 17.83
C ASN A 270 22.78 0.52 16.32
N LEU A 271 23.94 0.00 15.89
CA LEU A 271 24.24 -0.15 14.46
C LEU A 271 23.31 -1.18 13.81
N ILE A 272 22.61 -0.76 12.76
CA ILE A 272 21.69 -1.58 11.95
C ILE A 272 22.43 -2.12 10.72
N SER A 273 23.17 -1.26 10.04
CA SER A 273 23.96 -1.62 8.88
C SER A 273 25.12 -0.66 8.69
N TRP A 274 26.14 -1.11 7.97
CA TRP A 274 27.21 -0.23 7.52
C TRP A 274 27.57 -0.53 6.07
N THR A 275 28.04 0.48 5.37
CA THR A 275 28.52 0.38 4.00
C THR A 275 29.87 1.06 3.89
N SER A 276 30.77 0.48 3.11
CA SER A 276 32.08 1.04 2.81
C SER A 276 32.36 0.91 1.34
N SER A 277 32.65 2.03 0.68
CA SER A 277 33.04 2.10 -0.73
C SER A 277 34.47 2.65 -0.81
N THR A 278 35.41 1.83 -1.27
CA THR A 278 36.83 2.18 -1.38
C THR A 278 37.25 2.28 -2.83
N THR A 279 37.99 3.34 -3.17
CA THR A 279 38.68 3.51 -4.46
C THR A 279 40.17 3.70 -4.22
N THR A 280 40.96 2.80 -4.78
CA THR A 280 42.43 2.87 -4.70
C THR A 280 43.00 3.70 -5.85
N PRO A 281 44.22 4.28 -5.71
CA PRO A 281 44.91 4.94 -6.81
C PRO A 281 45.20 4.04 -8.02
N SER A 282 45.24 2.72 -7.80
CA SER A 282 45.46 1.73 -8.87
C SER A 282 44.24 1.54 -9.78
N GLY A 283 43.09 2.12 -9.43
CA GLY A 283 41.82 1.95 -10.14
C GLY A 283 40.95 0.80 -9.60
N TYR A 284 41.43 0.03 -8.63
CA TYR A 284 40.62 -0.97 -7.93
C TYR A 284 39.52 -0.29 -7.10
N LYS A 285 38.28 -0.77 -7.24
CA LYS A 285 37.11 -0.33 -6.46
C LYS A 285 36.50 -1.50 -5.70
N LYS A 286 35.95 -1.22 -4.53
CA LYS A 286 35.25 -2.21 -3.71
C LYS A 286 34.14 -1.56 -2.92
N THR A 287 32.98 -2.22 -2.89
CA THR A 287 31.89 -1.87 -1.99
C THR A 287 31.57 -3.06 -1.10
N ILE A 288 31.45 -2.81 0.20
CA ILE A 288 30.99 -3.77 1.19
C ILE A 288 29.78 -3.18 1.87
N MET A 289 28.72 -3.97 1.99
CA MET A 289 27.53 -3.63 2.77
C MET A 289 27.31 -4.73 3.78
N ASN A 290 27.05 -4.40 5.03
CA ASN A 290 26.81 -5.35 6.09
C ASN A 290 25.50 -5.02 6.81
N TRP A 291 24.74 -6.06 7.12
CA TRP A 291 23.51 -5.98 7.90
C TRP A 291 23.76 -6.45 9.34
N ALA A 292 22.84 -6.07 10.24
CA ALA A 292 22.89 -6.40 11.66
C ALA A 292 23.04 -7.89 11.98
N ASP A 293 22.55 -8.78 11.10
CA ASP A 293 22.67 -10.23 11.26
C ASP A 293 24.08 -10.76 10.95
N GLY A 294 24.96 -9.92 10.40
CA GLY A 294 26.31 -10.29 9.97
C GLY A 294 26.41 -10.67 8.50
N THR A 295 25.30 -10.71 7.76
CA THR A 295 25.32 -10.91 6.30
C THR A 295 26.04 -9.74 5.64
N GLN A 296 26.84 -10.02 4.60
CA GLN A 296 27.61 -9.03 3.86
C GLN A 296 27.39 -9.21 2.36
N TYR A 297 27.16 -8.11 1.67
CA TYR A 297 27.31 -8.01 0.23
C TYR A 297 28.69 -7.42 -0.07
N VAL A 298 29.47 -8.11 -0.89
CA VAL A 298 30.79 -7.65 -1.30
C VAL A 298 30.83 -7.63 -2.81
N VAL A 299 31.25 -6.50 -3.38
CA VAL A 299 31.44 -6.34 -4.81
C VAL A 299 32.75 -5.61 -5.07
N ASP A 300 33.49 -6.07 -6.08
CA ASP A 300 34.78 -5.53 -6.47
C ASP A 300 34.90 -5.38 -7.99
N GLU A 301 35.66 -4.37 -8.37
CA GLU A 301 36.01 -4.04 -9.75
C GLU A 301 37.51 -3.76 -9.78
N PRO A 302 38.33 -4.72 -10.22
CA PRO A 302 39.74 -4.50 -10.45
C PRO A 302 39.97 -3.56 -11.64
N PRO A 303 41.21 -3.07 -11.85
CA PRO A 303 41.52 -2.12 -12.92
C PRO A 303 41.27 -2.64 -14.34
N ASP A 304 41.13 -3.96 -14.50
CA ASP A 304 40.77 -4.63 -15.76
C ASP A 304 39.26 -4.55 -16.08
N GLY A 305 38.44 -4.04 -15.14
CA GLY A 305 37.01 -3.87 -15.28
C GLY A 305 36.18 -5.14 -15.06
N ILE A 306 36.79 -6.25 -14.64
CA ILE A 306 36.08 -7.52 -14.40
C ILE A 306 35.36 -7.45 -13.05
N ARG A 307 34.04 -7.32 -13.07
CA ARG A 307 33.25 -7.22 -11.85
C ARG A 307 33.07 -8.60 -11.20
N SER A 308 33.27 -8.67 -9.90
CA SER A 308 32.96 -9.84 -9.10
C SER A 308 32.18 -9.42 -7.86
N GLY A 309 31.32 -10.30 -7.35
CA GLY A 309 30.61 -10.02 -6.13
C GLY A 309 29.92 -11.25 -5.59
N GLY A 310 29.50 -11.17 -4.33
CA GLY A 310 28.90 -12.28 -3.62
C GLY A 310 28.43 -11.89 -2.25
N PHE A 311 27.78 -12.85 -1.60
CA PHE A 311 27.27 -12.71 -0.25
C PHE A 311 28.08 -13.57 0.71
N ASN A 312 28.51 -12.98 1.82
CA ASN A 312 28.95 -13.74 2.99
C ASN A 312 27.77 -13.77 3.96
N LEU A 313 27.25 -14.94 4.27
CA LEU A 313 26.15 -15.08 5.21
C LEU A 313 26.66 -15.09 6.65
N ALA A 314 25.76 -14.78 7.58
CA ALA A 314 26.01 -14.84 9.02
C ALA A 314 26.55 -16.20 9.51
N ASP A 315 26.17 -17.29 8.83
CA ASP A 315 26.61 -18.65 9.14
C ASP A 315 27.99 -19.03 8.54
N GLY A 316 28.64 -18.09 7.86
CA GLY A 316 29.96 -18.25 7.25
C GLY A 316 29.94 -18.83 5.83
N ARG A 317 28.76 -19.13 5.25
CA ARG A 317 28.67 -19.52 3.83
C ARG A 317 28.95 -18.34 2.93
N HIS A 318 29.64 -18.60 1.82
CA HIS A 318 29.83 -17.65 0.73
C HIS A 318 29.04 -18.07 -0.51
N SER A 319 28.26 -17.16 -1.06
CA SER A 319 27.54 -17.34 -2.31
C SER A 319 28.02 -16.32 -3.34
N ALA A 320 28.86 -16.76 -4.28
CA ALA A 320 29.28 -15.93 -5.39
C ALA A 320 28.09 -15.64 -6.32
N LEU A 321 27.99 -14.40 -6.80
CA LEU A 321 27.02 -14.05 -7.82
C LEU A 321 27.52 -14.52 -9.20
N PRO A 322 26.63 -15.04 -10.06
CA PRO A 322 26.98 -15.30 -11.46
C PRO A 322 27.53 -14.03 -12.12
N PRO A 323 28.54 -14.11 -13.00
CA PRO A 323 29.11 -12.94 -13.69
C PRO A 323 28.09 -12.13 -14.51
N ASP A 324 27.02 -12.78 -14.95
CA ASP A 324 25.88 -12.21 -15.68
C ASP A 324 24.72 -11.78 -14.76
N SER A 325 24.88 -11.86 -13.44
CA SER A 325 23.87 -11.47 -12.47
C SER A 325 23.44 -10.02 -12.69
N PRO A 326 22.14 -9.73 -12.81
CA PRO A 326 21.59 -8.39 -12.81
C PRO A 326 22.04 -7.53 -11.62
N ILE A 327 22.36 -8.10 -10.45
CA ILE A 327 22.88 -7.31 -9.33
C ILE A 327 24.31 -6.76 -9.63
N LEU A 328 25.06 -7.44 -10.50
CA LEU A 328 26.37 -6.99 -11.01
C LEU A 328 26.26 -6.21 -12.35
N MET A 329 25.20 -6.45 -13.11
CA MET A 329 25.05 -6.04 -14.52
C MET A 329 23.93 -5.02 -14.79
N THR A 330 22.93 -4.91 -13.92
CA THR A 330 21.80 -3.97 -14.00
C THR A 330 21.88 -2.89 -12.91
N THR A 331 21.02 -1.88 -13.04
CA THR A 331 21.04 -0.68 -12.22
C THR A 331 20.63 -1.00 -10.77
N VAL A 332 21.57 -0.85 -9.83
CA VAL A 332 21.16 -0.54 -8.46
C VAL A 332 20.64 0.90 -8.47
N PRO A 333 19.37 1.14 -8.13
CA PRO A 333 18.77 2.44 -8.34
C PRO A 333 19.32 3.46 -7.32
N GLU A 334 19.66 4.66 -7.79
CA GLU A 334 19.97 5.83 -6.95
C GLU A 334 18.75 6.24 -6.09
N ARG A 335 17.55 5.84 -6.55
CA ARG A 335 16.26 6.14 -5.94
C ARG A 335 15.27 4.99 -6.12
N ILE A 336 14.59 4.61 -5.04
CA ILE A 336 13.46 3.68 -5.04
C ILE A 336 12.19 4.48 -4.76
N GLY A 337 11.31 4.63 -5.75
CA GLY A 337 10.17 5.55 -5.64
C GLY A 337 10.66 6.99 -5.44
N ASP A 338 10.44 7.56 -4.25
CA ASP A 338 10.98 8.86 -3.85
C ASP A 338 12.15 8.76 -2.84
N VAL A 339 12.53 7.56 -2.42
CA VAL A 339 13.59 7.30 -1.42
C VAL A 339 14.95 7.21 -2.09
N LEU A 340 15.91 8.06 -1.67
CA LEU A 340 17.30 8.02 -2.13
C LEU A 340 18.09 6.91 -1.42
N THR A 341 18.97 6.25 -2.17
CA THR A 341 19.82 5.15 -1.65
C THR A 341 21.25 5.60 -1.36
N GLY A 342 21.66 6.78 -1.83
CA GLY A 342 23.05 7.26 -1.69
C GLY A 342 24.06 6.59 -2.63
N LEU A 343 23.62 5.65 -3.47
CA LEU A 343 24.44 4.99 -4.49
C LEU A 343 24.47 5.78 -5.79
N GLU A 344 25.64 5.83 -6.44
CA GLU A 344 25.76 6.38 -7.80
C GLU A 344 25.05 5.48 -8.83
N THR A 345 24.47 6.11 -9.87
CA THR A 345 23.81 5.38 -10.95
C THR A 345 24.83 4.54 -11.73
N HIS A 346 24.68 3.20 -11.66
CA HIS A 346 25.58 2.17 -12.22
C HIS A 346 25.88 2.28 -13.73
N ILE A 347 25.19 3.14 -14.50
CA ILE A 347 25.23 3.13 -15.98
C ILE A 347 25.54 4.50 -16.63
N GLY A 348 25.50 5.62 -15.90
CA GLY A 348 25.69 6.96 -16.51
C GLY A 348 27.00 7.12 -17.29
N ASP A 349 28.08 6.48 -16.81
CA ASP A 349 29.44 6.56 -17.38
C ASP A 349 30.11 5.19 -17.59
N GLY A 350 29.36 4.15 -17.98
CA GLY A 350 29.94 2.90 -18.49
C GLY A 350 30.13 1.74 -17.50
N GLY A 351 29.11 1.40 -16.72
CA GLY A 351 29.05 0.10 -16.02
C GLY A 351 30.10 -0.05 -14.93
N LYS A 352 29.98 0.71 -13.85
CA LYS A 352 30.84 0.63 -12.65
C LYS A 352 30.06 -0.02 -11.53
N ILE A 353 30.70 -0.73 -10.60
CA ILE A 353 30.02 -1.28 -9.40
C ILE A 353 29.24 -0.22 -8.61
N PRO A 354 28.18 -0.57 -7.84
CA PRO A 354 27.46 0.39 -7.01
C PRO A 354 28.39 0.96 -5.94
N MET A 355 28.63 2.27 -6.00
CA MET A 355 29.50 2.99 -5.06
C MET A 355 28.67 4.01 -4.28
N LEU A 356 28.92 4.10 -2.98
CA LEU A 356 28.46 5.21 -2.15
C LEU A 356 29.19 6.48 -2.59
N SER A 357 28.48 7.61 -2.64
CA SER A 357 29.05 8.88 -3.07
C SER A 357 28.54 10.05 -2.26
N MET A 358 29.47 10.93 -1.89
CA MET A 358 29.14 12.21 -1.27
C MET A 358 28.36 13.13 -2.22
N GLU A 359 28.42 12.93 -3.54
CA GLU A 359 27.58 13.68 -4.47
C GLU A 359 26.12 13.21 -4.42
N ALA A 360 25.90 11.88 -4.37
CA ALA A 360 24.57 11.30 -4.25
C ALA A 360 23.91 11.65 -2.90
N VAL A 361 24.68 11.57 -1.81
CA VAL A 361 24.20 11.92 -0.46
C VAL A 361 24.18 13.43 -0.23
N GLY A 362 25.03 14.19 -0.93
CA GLY A 362 25.12 15.65 -0.83
C GLY A 362 23.81 16.37 -1.14
N LYS A 363 23.02 15.79 -2.06
CA LYS A 363 21.70 16.28 -2.48
C LYS A 363 20.57 16.00 -1.48
N VAL A 364 20.83 15.20 -0.45
CA VAL A 364 19.85 14.89 0.59
C VAL A 364 19.76 16.08 1.55
N GLU A 365 18.59 16.71 1.60
CA GLU A 365 18.27 17.79 2.52
C GLU A 365 17.13 17.38 3.44
N THR A 366 16.83 18.22 4.43
CA THR A 366 15.67 18.04 5.30
C THR A 366 14.38 17.91 4.49
N GLY A 367 13.54 16.96 4.89
CA GLY A 367 12.30 16.58 4.20
C GLY A 367 12.50 15.59 3.05
N ALA A 368 13.73 15.33 2.61
CA ALA A 368 14.00 14.28 1.63
C ALA A 368 13.84 12.88 2.25
N LYS A 369 13.55 11.89 1.41
CA LYS A 369 13.57 10.48 1.82
C LYS A 369 14.93 9.85 1.52
N TYR A 370 15.54 9.22 2.51
CA TYR A 370 16.81 8.50 2.40
C TYR A 370 16.69 7.16 3.13
N GLY A 371 16.99 6.06 2.43
CA GLY A 371 16.97 4.71 2.98
C GLY A 371 18.32 4.00 3.00
N GLY A 372 19.35 4.65 2.44
CA GLY A 372 20.71 4.12 2.40
C GLY A 372 20.97 3.06 1.31
N PRO A 373 22.24 2.69 1.11
CA PRO A 373 22.73 1.85 0.02
C PRO A 373 22.34 0.39 0.20
N THR A 374 22.23 -0.05 1.46
CA THR A 374 21.79 -1.41 1.80
C THR A 374 20.37 -1.67 1.30
N LEU A 375 19.47 -0.66 1.35
CA LEU A 375 18.13 -0.75 0.78
C LEU A 375 18.14 -0.81 -0.76
N GLY A 376 19.02 -0.02 -1.39
CA GLY A 376 19.23 -0.02 -2.85
C GLY A 376 19.64 -1.37 -3.43
N VAL A 377 20.62 -2.03 -2.82
CA VAL A 377 21.03 -3.37 -3.27
C VAL A 377 19.92 -4.39 -3.05
N MET A 378 19.21 -4.32 -1.92
CA MET A 378 18.12 -5.23 -1.60
C MET A 378 16.96 -5.17 -2.60
N SER A 379 16.55 -3.97 -3.02
CA SER A 379 15.51 -3.81 -4.04
C SER A 379 15.88 -4.52 -5.34
N SER A 380 17.13 -4.30 -5.78
CA SER A 380 17.70 -4.90 -6.98
C SER A 380 17.80 -6.43 -6.86
N MET A 381 18.10 -6.94 -5.67
CA MET A 381 18.14 -8.38 -5.40
C MET A 381 16.77 -9.03 -5.50
N TYR A 382 15.73 -8.38 -4.99
CA TYR A 382 14.40 -8.95 -5.06
C TYR A 382 13.84 -8.84 -6.49
N ASP A 383 14.09 -7.74 -7.23
CA ASP A 383 13.76 -7.65 -8.65
C ASP A 383 14.40 -8.80 -9.47
N PHE A 384 15.57 -9.25 -9.03
CA PHE A 384 16.26 -10.42 -9.57
C PHE A 384 15.63 -11.76 -9.13
N LEU A 385 15.32 -11.93 -7.84
CA LEU A 385 14.84 -13.19 -7.25
C LEU A 385 13.34 -13.46 -7.48
N ALA A 386 12.52 -12.42 -7.65
CA ALA A 386 11.07 -12.50 -7.83
C ALA A 386 10.61 -12.52 -9.30
N ALA A 387 11.50 -12.83 -10.24
CA ALA A 387 11.23 -12.74 -11.67
C ALA A 387 10.70 -14.04 -12.32
N PRO A 388 9.46 -14.02 -12.87
CA PRO A 388 9.13 -14.77 -14.10
C PRO A 388 8.83 -13.87 -15.32
N THR A 389 8.27 -12.66 -15.15
CA THR A 389 8.08 -11.67 -16.24
C THR A 389 8.27 -10.23 -15.75
N PRO A 390 8.63 -9.25 -16.61
CA PRO A 390 8.97 -7.87 -16.21
C PRO A 390 7.84 -7.06 -15.54
N ALA A 391 6.57 -7.40 -15.76
CA ALA A 391 5.43 -6.66 -15.22
C ALA A 391 5.14 -6.99 -13.74
N ASP A 392 5.44 -8.21 -13.29
CA ASP A 392 5.30 -8.63 -11.88
C ASP A 392 6.46 -8.13 -11.00
N LYS A 393 7.59 -7.76 -11.63
CA LYS A 393 8.83 -7.30 -10.97
C LYS A 393 8.68 -5.92 -10.32
N CYS A 394 7.88 -5.02 -10.88
CA CYS A 394 7.68 -3.70 -10.27
C CYS A 394 6.71 -3.69 -9.08
N VAL A 395 5.94 -4.77 -8.85
CA VAL A 395 4.81 -4.71 -7.91
C VAL A 395 5.03 -5.60 -6.67
N SER A 396 5.70 -6.75 -6.76
CA SER A 396 5.61 -7.77 -5.68
C SER A 396 6.52 -7.57 -4.46
N VAL A 397 7.68 -6.92 -4.56
CA VAL A 397 8.58 -6.67 -3.41
C VAL A 397 8.03 -5.56 -2.54
N PHE A 398 7.70 -4.47 -3.24
CA PHE A 398 7.29 -3.26 -2.62
C PHE A 398 5.86 -3.48 -2.14
N ALA A 399 4.97 -4.24 -2.79
CA ALA A 399 3.65 -4.56 -2.23
C ALA A 399 3.63 -5.24 -0.86
N GLY A 400 4.72 -5.90 -0.46
CA GLY A 400 4.86 -6.45 0.88
C GLY A 400 5.50 -5.51 1.90
N ALA A 401 6.22 -4.46 1.48
CA ALA A 401 7.04 -3.61 2.36
C ALA A 401 6.97 -2.10 2.07
N PHE A 402 6.20 -1.65 1.08
CA PHE A 402 6.17 -0.26 0.55
C PHE A 402 5.02 0.04 -0.45
N SER A 403 4.21 -0.93 -0.90
CA SER A 403 3.16 -0.72 -1.89
C SER A 403 1.79 -0.90 -1.27
N LEU A 404 1.22 0.28 -1.08
CA LEU A 404 -0.18 0.64 -1.10
C LEU A 404 -0.85 0.32 -2.45
N THR A 405 -0.47 -0.76 -3.15
CA THR A 405 -1.19 -1.21 -4.36
C THR A 405 -2.09 -2.38 -4.00
N GLY A 406 -3.24 -2.04 -3.41
CA GLY A 406 -4.42 -2.89 -3.45
C GLY A 406 -4.78 -3.14 -4.92
N ASN A 407 -4.31 -4.26 -5.48
CA ASN A 407 -5.01 -5.08 -6.46
C ASN A 407 -4.22 -6.39 -6.73
N ALA A 408 -4.97 -7.49 -6.71
CA ALA A 408 -4.68 -8.81 -7.29
C ALA A 408 -3.81 -9.87 -6.57
N LEU A 409 -3.00 -9.58 -5.54
CA LEU A 409 -2.26 -10.64 -4.82
C LEU A 409 -2.31 -10.58 -3.27
N GLY A 410 -2.98 -9.57 -2.71
CA GLY A 410 -3.04 -9.33 -1.26
C GLY A 410 -3.83 -10.37 -0.44
N GLY A 411 -4.66 -11.20 -1.06
CA GLY A 411 -5.50 -12.19 -0.35
C GLY A 411 -4.78 -13.47 0.09
N ALA A 412 -3.58 -13.74 -0.43
CA ALA A 412 -2.83 -14.97 -0.09
C ALA A 412 -1.30 -14.78 0.00
N GLY A 413 -0.73 -13.72 -0.58
CA GLY A 413 0.73 -13.46 -0.55
C GLY A 413 1.19 -12.53 0.59
N GLY A 414 0.31 -11.66 1.10
CA GLY A 414 0.66 -10.67 2.14
C GLY A 414 0.91 -11.27 3.53
N ALA A 415 0.53 -12.53 3.76
CA ALA A 415 0.75 -13.23 5.03
C ALA A 415 2.18 -13.74 5.22
N ALA A 416 3.05 -13.66 4.19
CA ALA A 416 4.41 -14.18 4.26
C ALA A 416 5.47 -13.14 4.69
N ALA A 417 5.12 -11.86 4.80
CA ALA A 417 6.05 -10.81 5.19
C ALA A 417 5.97 -10.51 6.70
N GLY A 418 6.68 -11.30 7.50
CA GLY A 418 7.00 -10.97 8.89
C GLY A 418 6.18 -11.76 9.92
N SER A 419 6.73 -12.88 10.39
CA SER A 419 6.30 -13.46 11.66
C SER A 419 6.76 -12.55 12.80
N PHE A 420 5.95 -11.54 13.12
CA PHE A 420 5.99 -10.90 14.43
C PHE A 420 5.07 -11.67 15.38
N VAL A 421 5.59 -12.07 16.53
CA VAL A 421 4.83 -12.81 17.56
C VAL A 421 3.85 -11.83 18.23
N PRO A 422 2.53 -12.12 18.27
CA PRO A 422 1.56 -11.24 18.89
C PRO A 422 1.80 -11.17 20.41
N ILE A 423 1.95 -9.96 20.96
CA ILE A 423 1.92 -9.72 22.40
C ILE A 423 0.46 -9.55 22.83
N PRO A 424 -0.10 -10.43 23.68
CA PRO A 424 -1.48 -10.30 24.15
C PRO A 424 -1.67 -9.04 25.01
N GLY A 425 -2.64 -8.19 24.67
CA GLY A 425 -3.10 -7.08 25.52
C GLY A 425 -2.71 -5.65 25.11
N ALA A 426 -2.05 -5.45 23.97
CA ALA A 426 -1.47 -4.16 23.56
C ALA A 426 -2.27 -3.38 22.49
N VAL A 427 -3.61 -3.48 22.49
CA VAL A 427 -4.48 -2.88 21.45
C VAL A 427 -4.27 -1.36 21.26
N PRO A 428 -4.05 -0.55 22.32
CA PRO A 428 -3.81 0.90 22.14
C PRO A 428 -2.35 1.25 21.79
N VAL A 429 -1.39 0.37 22.09
CA VAL A 429 0.05 0.66 21.98
C VAL A 429 0.58 0.38 20.57
N LEU A 430 -0.06 -0.54 19.84
CA LEU A 430 0.35 -0.90 18.47
C LEU A 430 0.11 0.23 17.46
N ALA A 431 -0.87 1.10 17.70
CA ALA A 431 -1.20 2.18 16.76
C ALA A 431 -0.15 3.31 16.73
N VAL A 432 0.79 3.39 17.69
CA VAL A 432 1.71 4.53 17.88
C VAL A 432 3.18 4.10 18.02
N GLY A 433 3.48 2.80 18.05
CA GLY A 433 4.83 2.26 18.26
C GLY A 433 5.77 2.37 17.05
N ALA A 434 5.97 3.57 16.51
CA ALA A 434 6.74 3.81 15.29
C ALA A 434 8.24 3.43 15.40
N GLY A 435 8.89 3.71 16.53
CA GLY A 435 10.34 3.51 16.66
C GLY A 435 10.80 2.06 16.83
N TYR A 436 9.97 1.18 17.42
CA TYR A 436 10.36 -0.22 17.64
C TYR A 436 10.17 -1.08 16.38
N ALA A 437 9.13 -0.79 15.58
CA ALA A 437 8.83 -1.56 14.39
C ALA A 437 9.83 -1.31 13.25
N ALA A 438 10.29 -0.07 13.03
CA ALA A 438 11.19 0.28 11.94
C ALA A 438 12.61 -0.32 12.13
N GLY A 439 13.18 -0.22 13.34
CA GLY A 439 14.50 -0.78 13.65
C GLY A 439 14.53 -2.31 13.58
N GLU A 440 13.50 -2.99 14.09
CA GLU A 440 13.38 -4.46 14.00
C GLU A 440 13.06 -4.93 12.57
N TRP A 441 12.30 -4.15 11.80
CA TRP A 441 12.07 -4.40 10.37
C TRP A 441 13.39 -4.34 9.59
N MET A 442 14.19 -3.27 9.73
CA MET A 442 15.51 -3.17 9.07
C MET A 442 16.47 -4.27 9.52
N LYS A 443 16.45 -4.68 10.81
CA LYS A 443 17.23 -5.84 11.28
C LYS A 443 16.77 -7.15 10.63
N SER A 444 15.47 -7.32 10.40
CA SER A 444 14.91 -8.52 9.77
C SER A 444 15.32 -8.67 8.30
N ILE A 445 15.76 -7.59 7.65
CA ILE A 445 16.15 -7.57 6.24
C ILE A 445 17.35 -8.48 5.97
N GLY A 446 18.41 -8.41 6.78
CA GLY A 446 19.60 -9.26 6.61
C GLY A 446 19.26 -10.76 6.66
N THR A 447 18.47 -11.13 7.67
CA THR A 447 17.98 -12.51 7.87
C THR A 447 17.19 -13.03 6.67
N LYS A 448 16.38 -12.18 6.02
CA LYS A 448 15.62 -12.54 4.82
C LYS A 448 16.51 -12.77 3.61
N VAL A 449 17.51 -11.91 3.40
CA VAL A 449 18.50 -12.09 2.33
C VAL A 449 19.20 -13.45 2.48
N GLY A 450 19.65 -13.78 3.70
CA GLY A 450 20.25 -15.08 3.99
C GLY A 450 19.31 -16.26 3.74
N THR A 451 18.02 -16.12 4.06
CA THR A 451 17.02 -17.17 3.83
C THR A 451 16.75 -17.41 2.35
N VAL A 452 16.63 -16.34 1.54
CA VAL A 452 16.29 -16.45 0.12
C VAL A 452 17.46 -16.95 -0.71
N LEU A 453 18.69 -16.51 -0.44
CA LEU A 453 19.87 -16.92 -1.21
C LEU A 453 20.31 -18.35 -0.93
N CYS A 454 19.94 -18.90 0.24
CA CYS A 454 20.49 -20.16 0.70
C CYS A 454 19.46 -21.25 0.98
N GLY A 455 18.17 -20.99 0.72
CA GLY A 455 17.08 -21.95 0.80
C GLY A 455 16.97 -22.63 2.17
N ALA A 456 16.06 -22.16 3.02
CA ALA A 456 15.59 -23.00 4.13
C ALA A 456 14.74 -24.16 3.58
#